data_AF-A0A087UAX7-F1
#
_entry.id   AF-A0A087UAX7-F1
#
_cell.length_a   1.000
_cell.length_b   1.000
_cell.length_c   1.000
_cell.angle_alpha   90.00
_cell.angle_beta   90.00
_cell.angle_gamma   90.00
#
_symmetry.space_group_name_H-M   'P 1'
#
loop_
_entity.id
_entity.type
_entity.pdbx_description
1 polymer ?
#
loop_
_entity_poly.entity_id
_entity_poly.type
_entity_poly.pdbx_seq_one_letter_code
_entity_poly.pdbx_strand_id
1 'polypeptide(L)'
;MPFLSTNCGCPYQKAFRALRLKHLVVHHVDMEVIESDNIIPVDWFMPIFKIQWYQMLRVEQGADKGPNQVSDEEFMKDCVRCGRVLNTDTQHSWRWTGFNFGFDIVIFYARGTFKLRRYLKTENEMRPGQNPYDSLSLRSEKRHLMYRFGVFSLNKDGKIISKNETSIKTVSLTENEQVTVLNFQTEMKFPLLISANFLLTTPLQSNDEIMPSIRHTSEGYV
;
A
#
# COMPACT_ATOMS: atom_id res chain seq x y z
N MET A 1 22.66 -3.90 -20.59
CA MET A 1 22.63 -5.13 -19.77
C MET A 1 22.51 -4.73 -18.31
N PRO A 2 21.48 -5.17 -17.58
CA PRO A 2 21.29 -4.82 -16.17
C PRO A 2 22.39 -5.38 -15.26
N PHE A 3 22.73 -4.67 -14.17
CA PHE A 3 23.79 -5.07 -13.23
C PHE A 3 23.57 -6.48 -12.68
N LEU A 4 22.35 -6.80 -12.24
CA LEU A 4 22.04 -8.12 -11.68
C LEU A 4 22.15 -9.27 -12.68
N SER A 5 22.17 -8.99 -13.98
CA SER A 5 22.41 -9.99 -15.04
C SER A 5 23.89 -10.24 -15.33
N THR A 6 24.79 -9.48 -14.69
CA THR A 6 26.25 -9.64 -14.85
C THR A 6 26.83 -10.66 -13.87
N ASN A 7 28.03 -11.15 -14.13
CA ASN A 7 28.76 -12.04 -13.21
C ASN A 7 29.00 -11.39 -11.83
N CYS A 8 29.21 -10.08 -11.79
CA CYS A 8 29.42 -9.33 -10.54
C CYS A 8 28.11 -9.12 -9.77
N GLY A 9 26.98 -8.95 -10.47
CA GLY A 9 25.67 -8.69 -9.86
C GLY A 9 24.88 -9.94 -9.50
N CYS A 10 25.12 -11.06 -10.19
CA CYS A 10 24.41 -12.32 -9.98
C CYS A 10 24.33 -12.78 -8.50
N PRO A 11 25.41 -12.69 -7.69
CA PRO A 11 25.36 -13.07 -6.27
C PRO A 11 24.32 -12.29 -5.44
N TYR A 12 23.97 -11.08 -5.85
CA TYR A 12 23.03 -10.21 -5.13
C TYR A 12 21.56 -10.44 -5.53
N GLN A 13 21.29 -11.21 -6.59
CA GLN A 13 19.92 -11.43 -7.07
C GLN A 13 18.97 -11.88 -5.96
N LYS A 14 19.42 -12.79 -5.08
CA LYS A 14 18.59 -13.30 -3.97
C LYS A 14 18.11 -12.19 -3.03
N ALA A 15 18.97 -11.21 -2.72
CA ALA A 15 18.62 -10.07 -1.88
C ALA A 15 17.59 -9.18 -2.57
N PHE A 16 17.78 -8.89 -3.87
CA PHE A 16 16.85 -8.07 -4.65
C PHE A 16 15.50 -8.78 -4.89
N ARG A 17 15.48 -10.10 -5.03
CA ARG A 17 14.23 -10.89 -5.11
C ARG A 17 13.43 -10.87 -3.81
N ALA A 18 14.06 -10.59 -2.67
CA ALA A 18 13.38 -10.44 -1.40
C ALA A 18 12.71 -9.05 -1.24
N LEU A 19 13.01 -8.09 -2.12
CA LEU A 19 12.35 -6.79 -2.14
C LEU A 19 10.89 -6.95 -2.59
N ARG A 20 10.01 -6.11 -2.03
CA ARG A 20 8.62 -6.00 -2.50
C ARG A 20 8.56 -5.08 -3.71
N LEU A 21 8.99 -5.59 -4.87
CA LEU A 21 9.09 -4.82 -6.11
C LEU A 21 7.79 -4.07 -6.47
N LYS A 22 6.62 -4.63 -6.16
CA LYS A 22 5.32 -3.96 -6.36
C LYS A 22 5.14 -2.64 -5.60
N HIS A 23 5.89 -2.43 -4.53
CA HIS A 23 5.89 -1.19 -3.74
C HIS A 23 7.07 -0.28 -4.05
N LEU A 24 7.95 -0.67 -5.00
CA LEU A 24 8.99 0.20 -5.53
C LEU A 24 8.47 1.07 -6.69
N VAL A 25 7.39 0.64 -7.34
CA VAL A 25 6.76 1.36 -8.45
C VAL A 25 5.40 1.87 -8.00
N VAL A 26 5.42 3.03 -7.32
CA VAL A 26 4.20 3.70 -6.81
C VAL A 26 3.92 5.02 -7.54
N HIS A 27 4.90 5.53 -8.29
CA HIS A 27 4.84 6.73 -9.11
C HIS A 27 5.52 6.48 -10.47
N HIS A 28 5.12 7.21 -11.52
CA HIS A 28 5.72 7.01 -12.86
C HIS A 28 7.22 7.30 -12.88
N VAL A 29 7.68 8.31 -12.12
CA VAL A 29 9.11 8.64 -11.96
C VAL A 29 9.92 7.49 -11.39
N ASP A 30 9.32 6.60 -10.59
CA ASP A 30 10.04 5.43 -10.05
C ASP A 30 10.56 4.53 -11.19
N MET A 31 9.82 4.45 -12.30
CA MET A 31 10.25 3.69 -13.48
C MET A 31 11.44 4.34 -14.16
N GLU A 32 11.44 5.66 -14.29
CA GLU A 32 12.56 6.40 -14.87
C GLU A 32 13.84 6.17 -14.04
N VAL A 33 13.71 6.15 -12.71
CA VAL A 33 14.84 5.87 -11.79
C VAL A 33 15.33 4.43 -11.97
N ILE A 34 14.44 3.44 -11.94
CA ILE A 34 14.77 2.01 -12.09
C ILE A 34 15.44 1.72 -13.45
N GLU A 35 14.96 2.33 -14.52
CA GLU A 35 15.56 2.17 -15.84
C GLU A 35 16.92 2.87 -15.93
N SER A 36 17.05 4.06 -15.32
CA SER A 36 18.30 4.84 -15.34
C SER A 36 19.43 4.19 -14.52
N ASP A 37 19.13 3.58 -13.37
CA ASP A 37 20.14 2.89 -12.57
C ASP A 37 20.57 1.57 -13.21
N ASN A 38 19.70 0.97 -14.03
CA ASN A 38 19.90 -0.28 -14.76
C ASN A 38 20.45 -1.39 -13.83
N ILE A 39 19.99 -1.42 -12.57
CA ILE A 39 20.38 -2.42 -11.58
C ILE A 39 19.51 -3.66 -11.75
N ILE A 40 18.20 -3.48 -11.68
CA ILE A 40 17.21 -4.56 -11.72
C ILE A 40 16.74 -4.77 -13.17
N PRO A 41 16.71 -6.02 -13.69
CA PRO A 41 16.18 -6.28 -15.02
C PRO A 41 14.71 -5.88 -15.13
N VAL A 42 14.36 -5.11 -16.17
CA VAL A 42 12.99 -4.63 -16.42
C VAL A 42 11.99 -5.80 -16.51
N ASP A 43 12.40 -6.95 -17.02
CA ASP A 43 11.56 -8.16 -17.10
C ASP A 43 11.03 -8.63 -15.75
N TRP A 44 11.69 -8.28 -14.63
CA TRP A 44 11.19 -8.61 -13.29
C TRP A 44 9.91 -7.84 -12.94
N PHE A 45 9.67 -6.70 -13.59
CA PHE A 45 8.52 -5.84 -13.33
C PHE A 45 7.33 -6.11 -14.25
N MET A 46 7.52 -6.73 -15.42
CA MET A 46 6.42 -7.09 -16.32
C MET A 46 5.25 -7.84 -15.65
N PRO A 47 5.48 -8.92 -14.88
CA PRO A 47 4.39 -9.57 -14.16
C PRO A 47 3.75 -8.66 -13.09
N ILE A 48 4.51 -7.73 -12.51
CA ILE A 48 4.02 -6.77 -11.52
C ILE A 48 3.08 -5.77 -12.17
N PHE A 49 3.44 -5.21 -13.33
CA PHE A 49 2.56 -4.30 -14.07
C PHE A 49 1.27 -4.99 -14.49
N LYS A 50 1.36 -6.24 -14.95
CA LYS A 50 0.16 -7.03 -15.30
C LYS A 50 -0.77 -7.18 -14.09
N ILE A 51 -0.23 -7.53 -12.91
CA ILE A 51 -0.99 -7.68 -11.67
C ILE A 51 -1.59 -6.34 -11.22
N GLN A 52 -0.78 -5.28 -11.15
CA GLN A 52 -1.20 -3.94 -10.74
C GLN A 52 -2.30 -3.40 -11.65
N TRP A 53 -2.17 -3.57 -12.98
CA TRP A 53 -3.18 -3.20 -13.96
C TRP A 53 -4.50 -3.95 -13.75
N TYR A 54 -4.42 -5.27 -13.58
CA TYR A 54 -5.61 -6.08 -13.34
C TYR A 54 -6.30 -5.72 -12.00
N GLN A 55 -5.53 -5.51 -10.93
CA GLN A 55 -6.05 -5.04 -9.65
C GLN A 55 -6.73 -3.67 -9.79
N MET A 56 -6.13 -2.75 -10.54
CA MET A 56 -6.72 -1.44 -10.82
C MET A 56 -8.09 -1.58 -11.50
N LEU A 57 -8.19 -2.42 -12.54
CA LEU A 57 -9.47 -2.66 -13.21
C LEU A 57 -10.52 -3.27 -12.28
N ARG A 58 -10.14 -4.22 -11.41
CA ARG A 58 -11.05 -4.80 -10.42
C ARG A 58 -11.57 -3.78 -9.42
N VAL A 59 -10.69 -2.88 -8.94
CA VAL A 59 -11.08 -1.80 -8.03
C VAL A 59 -11.99 -0.80 -8.74
N GLU A 60 -11.63 -0.39 -9.96
CA GLU A 60 -12.39 0.59 -10.73
C GLU A 60 -13.79 0.08 -11.12
N GLN A 61 -13.94 -1.23 -11.34
CA GLN A 61 -15.22 -1.86 -11.67
C GLN A 61 -16.01 -2.34 -10.44
N GLY A 62 -15.53 -2.06 -9.21
CA GLY A 62 -16.19 -2.46 -7.96
C GLY A 62 -16.13 -3.97 -7.66
N ALA A 63 -15.36 -4.74 -8.44
CA ALA A 63 -15.16 -6.17 -8.24
C ALA A 63 -14.23 -6.48 -7.05
N ASP A 64 -13.34 -5.55 -6.69
CA ASP A 64 -12.56 -5.59 -5.45
C ASP A 64 -12.97 -4.45 -4.52
N LYS A 65 -13.59 -4.81 -3.39
CA LYS A 65 -14.00 -3.86 -2.34
C LYS A 65 -12.94 -3.68 -1.26
N GLY A 66 -11.75 -4.24 -1.47
CA GLY A 66 -10.67 -4.30 -0.50
C GLY A 66 -10.65 -5.62 0.29
N PRO A 67 -9.56 -5.90 1.01
CA PRO A 67 -9.34 -7.19 1.63
C PRO A 67 -10.36 -7.49 2.72
N ASN A 68 -10.99 -8.66 2.61
CA ASN A 68 -11.87 -9.24 3.62
C ASN A 68 -11.46 -10.69 3.86
N GLN A 69 -11.28 -11.08 5.12
CA GLN A 69 -10.85 -12.44 5.51
C GLN A 69 -9.51 -12.91 4.92
N VAL A 70 -8.58 -11.99 4.65
CA VAL A 70 -7.20 -12.35 4.25
C VAL A 70 -6.44 -12.86 5.48
N SER A 71 -5.63 -13.91 5.30
CA SER A 71 -4.80 -14.45 6.38
C SER A 71 -3.73 -13.47 6.85
N ASP A 72 -3.24 -13.65 8.08
CA ASP A 72 -2.16 -12.83 8.64
C ASP A 72 -0.86 -13.00 7.81
N GLU A 73 -0.58 -14.19 7.31
CA GLU A 73 0.57 -14.47 6.44
C GLU A 73 0.48 -13.71 5.11
N GLU A 74 -0.66 -13.78 4.43
CA GLU A 74 -0.89 -13.06 3.17
C GLU A 74 -0.85 -11.55 3.38
N PHE A 75 -1.45 -11.06 4.46
CA PHE A 75 -1.36 -9.65 4.85
C PHE A 75 0.11 -9.23 5.00
N MET A 76 0.92 -9.99 5.75
CA MET A 76 2.32 -9.63 5.99
C MET A 76 3.21 -9.74 4.75
N LYS A 77 2.85 -10.61 3.80
CA LYS A 77 3.46 -10.73 2.49
C LYS A 77 3.17 -9.50 1.64
N ASP A 78 1.90 -9.12 1.54
CA ASP A 78 1.41 -8.21 0.51
C ASP A 78 1.14 -6.76 0.95
N CYS A 79 1.14 -6.46 2.25
CA CYS A 79 0.94 -5.10 2.75
C CYS A 79 2.03 -4.13 2.30
N VAL A 80 1.63 -2.88 2.07
CA VAL A 80 2.55 -1.74 2.03
C VAL A 80 3.01 -1.43 3.45
N ARG A 81 4.28 -1.08 3.60
CA ARG A 81 4.91 -0.80 4.90
C ARG A 81 5.42 0.62 4.92
N CYS A 82 4.94 1.38 5.88
CA CYS A 82 5.18 2.80 5.98
C CYS A 82 5.78 3.13 7.35
N GLY A 83 6.77 4.02 7.35
CA GLY A 83 7.43 4.51 8.56
C GLY A 83 7.24 6.02 8.73
N ARG A 84 7.20 6.50 9.97
CA ARG A 84 7.31 7.94 10.29
C ARG A 84 7.87 8.13 11.69
N VAL A 85 8.59 9.22 11.93
CA VAL A 85 9.01 9.64 13.28
C VAL A 85 8.22 10.88 13.68
N LEU A 86 7.66 10.89 14.88
CA LEU A 86 7.08 12.08 15.53
C LEU A 86 8.04 12.55 16.62
N ASN A 87 8.43 13.82 16.59
CA ASN A 87 9.38 14.38 17.56
C ASN A 87 8.69 15.03 18.76
N THR A 88 7.40 15.34 18.65
CA THR A 88 6.64 16.12 19.65
C THR A 88 5.21 15.60 19.77
N ASP A 89 4.63 15.70 20.97
CA ASP A 89 3.21 15.45 21.24
C ASP A 89 2.34 16.64 20.80
N THR A 90 2.45 16.99 19.53
CA THR A 90 1.60 17.99 18.89
C THR A 90 0.62 17.29 17.96
N GLN A 91 -0.39 18.02 17.50
CA GLN A 91 -1.26 17.49 16.46
C GLN A 91 -0.45 17.30 15.16
N HIS A 92 -0.50 16.10 14.60
CA HIS A 92 0.12 15.77 13.31
C HIS A 92 -0.96 15.23 12.36
N SER A 93 -0.85 15.59 11.09
CA SER A 93 -1.66 15.02 10.01
C SER A 93 -0.78 14.78 8.80
N TRP A 94 -0.85 13.58 8.23
CA TRP A 94 -0.06 13.24 7.05
C TRP A 94 -0.69 12.12 6.23
N ARG A 95 -0.13 11.92 5.04
CA ARG A 95 -0.36 10.79 4.15
C ARG A 95 0.97 10.28 3.64
N TRP A 96 1.06 9.00 3.33
CA TRP A 96 2.16 8.47 2.52
C TRP A 96 1.73 8.55 1.06
N THR A 97 2.46 9.32 0.27
CA THR A 97 2.13 9.58 -1.14
C THR A 97 2.49 8.38 -2.01
N GLY A 98 1.66 8.11 -3.02
CA GLY A 98 1.84 7.03 -3.98
C GLY A 98 0.52 6.63 -4.62
N PHE A 99 0.57 5.70 -5.58
CA PHE A 99 -0.62 5.12 -6.17
C PHE A 99 -1.25 4.08 -5.22
N ASN A 100 -2.44 4.38 -4.72
CA ASN A 100 -3.19 3.56 -3.76
C ASN A 100 -4.56 3.14 -4.32
N PHE A 101 -4.69 2.95 -5.64
CA PHE A 101 -5.95 2.59 -6.31
C PHE A 101 -7.11 3.56 -5.96
N GLY A 102 -6.78 4.86 -5.95
CA GLY A 102 -7.68 5.96 -5.57
C GLY A 102 -8.15 5.95 -4.10
N PHE A 103 -7.54 5.13 -3.24
CA PHE A 103 -7.80 5.11 -1.80
C PHE A 103 -6.80 6.02 -1.05
N ASP A 104 -7.16 7.29 -0.86
CA ASP A 104 -6.32 8.24 -0.12
C ASP A 104 -6.53 8.08 1.40
N ILE A 105 -5.46 7.71 2.10
CA ILE A 105 -5.46 7.53 3.55
C ILE A 105 -4.71 8.67 4.22
N VAL A 106 -5.43 9.37 5.08
CA VAL A 106 -4.85 10.38 5.97
C VAL A 106 -4.79 9.84 7.38
N ILE A 107 -3.61 9.90 7.98
CA ILE A 107 -3.38 9.59 9.39
C ILE A 107 -3.37 10.89 10.18
N PHE A 108 -4.09 10.87 11.31
CA PHE A 108 -4.11 11.93 12.29
C PHE A 108 -3.55 11.41 13.60
N TYR A 109 -2.75 12.23 14.25
CA TYR A 109 -2.27 11.99 15.60
C TYR A 109 -2.59 13.20 16.47
N ALA A 110 -3.14 12.97 17.66
CA ALA A 110 -3.25 13.97 18.71
C ALA A 110 -3.29 13.29 20.08
N ARG A 111 -2.43 13.72 21.01
CA ARG A 111 -2.46 13.32 22.43
C ARG A 111 -2.58 11.81 22.62
N GLY A 112 -1.66 11.05 22.04
CA GLY A 112 -1.62 9.59 22.14
C GLY A 112 -2.68 8.82 21.31
N THR A 113 -3.54 9.52 20.58
CA THR A 113 -4.56 8.88 19.74
C THR A 113 -4.21 9.00 18.26
N PHE A 114 -4.20 7.86 17.57
CA PHE A 114 -4.09 7.76 16.12
C PHE A 114 -5.46 7.50 15.50
N LYS A 115 -5.77 8.26 14.46
CA LYS A 115 -6.98 8.09 13.66
C LYS A 115 -6.61 7.93 12.20
N LEU A 116 -7.43 7.16 11.50
CA LEU A 116 -7.31 6.90 10.08
C LEU A 116 -8.57 7.39 9.39
N ARG A 117 -8.41 8.16 8.31
CA ARG A 117 -9.52 8.66 7.50
C ARG A 117 -9.29 8.30 6.04
N ARG A 118 -10.34 7.84 5.37
CA ARG A 118 -10.39 7.77 3.91
C ARG A 118 -10.73 9.17 3.40
N TYR A 119 -9.74 9.90 2.93
CA TYR A 119 -9.96 11.26 2.43
C TYR A 119 -10.47 11.20 0.99
N LEU A 120 -11.50 11.99 0.70
CA LEU A 120 -11.93 12.28 -0.66
C LEU A 120 -12.24 13.77 -0.72
N LYS A 121 -11.72 14.45 -1.74
CA LYS A 121 -12.05 15.86 -1.97
C LYS A 121 -13.56 15.97 -2.17
N THR A 122 -14.18 16.87 -1.42
CA THR A 122 -15.60 17.17 -1.62
C THR A 122 -15.79 18.00 -2.89
N GLU A 123 -16.99 18.02 -3.47
CA GLU A 123 -17.29 18.80 -4.68
C GLU A 123 -16.90 20.28 -4.55
N ASN A 124 -17.01 20.84 -3.34
CA ASN A 124 -16.63 22.23 -3.03
C ASN A 124 -15.11 22.48 -3.07
N GLU A 125 -14.29 21.44 -2.96
CA GLU A 125 -12.83 21.51 -3.03
C GLU A 125 -12.29 21.14 -4.44
N MET A 126 -13.19 20.79 -5.38
CA MET A 126 -12.82 20.46 -6.76
C MET A 126 -12.62 21.73 -7.58
N ARG A 127 -11.64 21.69 -8.48
CA ARG A 127 -11.42 22.80 -9.42
C ARG A 127 -12.61 22.88 -10.38
N PRO A 128 -13.07 24.08 -10.76
CA PRO A 128 -14.07 24.25 -11.81
C PRO A 128 -13.61 23.52 -13.08
N GLY A 129 -14.44 22.61 -13.60
CA GLY A 129 -14.14 21.82 -14.81
C GLY A 129 -13.58 20.41 -14.57
N GLN A 130 -13.38 19.97 -13.33
CA GLN A 130 -13.20 18.53 -13.05
C GLN A 130 -14.55 17.83 -13.02
N ASN A 131 -14.68 16.72 -13.75
CA ASN A 131 -15.92 15.98 -13.84
C ASN A 131 -16.17 15.23 -12.51
N PRO A 132 -17.32 15.41 -11.84
CA PRO A 132 -17.68 14.64 -10.64
C PRO A 132 -17.67 13.12 -10.87
N TYR A 133 -17.78 12.69 -12.13
CA TYR A 133 -17.90 11.31 -12.57
C TYR A 133 -16.57 10.58 -12.86
N ASP A 134 -15.40 11.21 -12.68
CA ASP A 134 -14.10 10.63 -13.10
C ASP A 134 -13.60 9.39 -12.31
N SER A 135 -14.30 8.97 -11.24
CA SER A 135 -14.13 7.62 -10.63
C SER A 135 -15.32 7.24 -9.73
N LEU A 136 -16.53 7.13 -10.29
CA LEU A 136 -17.76 6.92 -9.52
C LEU A 136 -17.75 5.71 -8.59
N SER A 137 -17.10 4.62 -9.00
CA SER A 137 -16.96 3.39 -8.22
C SER A 137 -16.19 3.60 -6.91
N LEU A 138 -15.32 4.62 -6.85
CA LEU A 138 -14.52 4.92 -5.66
C LEU A 138 -15.18 5.92 -4.72
N ARG A 139 -16.34 6.50 -5.04
CA ARG A 139 -16.95 7.55 -4.20
C ARG A 139 -17.98 7.00 -3.21
N SER A 140 -18.87 6.13 -3.66
CA SER A 140 -20.04 5.74 -2.86
C SER A 140 -19.94 4.37 -2.18
N GLU A 141 -18.92 3.57 -2.51
CA GLU A 141 -18.79 2.22 -1.94
C GLU A 141 -17.94 2.19 -0.66
N LYS A 142 -18.50 1.58 0.39
CA LYS A 142 -17.79 1.19 1.60
C LYS A 142 -16.68 0.21 1.22
N ARG A 143 -15.44 0.56 1.55
CA ARG A 143 -14.25 -0.22 1.18
C ARG A 143 -13.53 -0.73 2.40
N HIS A 144 -13.08 -1.97 2.31
CA HIS A 144 -12.33 -2.66 3.36
C HIS A 144 -10.86 -2.29 3.28
N LEU A 145 -10.25 -2.10 4.44
CA LEU A 145 -8.83 -1.87 4.64
C LEU A 145 -8.38 -2.77 5.77
N MET A 146 -7.30 -3.51 5.54
CA MET A 146 -6.59 -4.18 6.62
C MET A 146 -5.38 -3.35 7.04
N TYR A 147 -5.13 -3.26 8.34
CA TYR A 147 -4.01 -2.51 8.87
C TYR A 147 -3.38 -3.16 10.10
N ARG A 148 -2.12 -2.78 10.34
CA ARG A 148 -1.41 -3.02 11.60
C ARG A 148 -0.59 -1.79 11.94
N PHE A 149 -0.78 -1.24 13.14
CA PHE A 149 0.02 -0.12 13.65
C PHE A 149 0.96 -0.60 14.76
N GLY A 150 2.18 -0.09 14.74
CA GLY A 150 3.13 -0.19 15.84
C GLY A 150 3.71 1.19 16.12
N VAL A 151 3.80 1.53 17.40
CA VAL A 151 4.40 2.78 17.87
C VAL A 151 5.43 2.43 18.93
N PHE A 152 6.64 2.96 18.75
CA PHE A 152 7.81 2.63 19.55
C PHE A 152 8.46 3.92 20.05
N SER A 153 8.69 4.01 21.36
CA SER A 153 9.56 5.03 21.95
C SER A 153 10.98 4.48 22.02
N LEU A 154 11.96 5.24 21.54
CA LEU A 154 13.36 4.81 21.51
C LEU A 154 14.19 5.64 22.49
N ASN A 155 15.20 5.02 23.10
CA ASN A 155 16.22 5.73 23.86
C ASN A 155 17.24 6.38 22.92
N LYS A 156 18.20 7.14 23.48
CA LYS A 156 19.27 7.78 22.70
C LYS A 156 20.16 6.79 21.94
N ASP A 157 20.20 5.53 22.38
CA ASP A 157 20.95 4.44 21.75
C ASP A 157 20.11 3.65 20.72
N GLY A 158 18.88 4.08 20.43
CA GLY A 158 17.97 3.39 19.51
C GLY A 158 17.28 2.14 20.06
N LYS A 159 17.41 1.83 21.35
CA LYS A 159 16.70 0.73 22.02
C LYS A 159 15.27 1.12 22.39
N ILE A 160 14.34 0.17 22.26
CA ILE A 160 12.93 0.38 22.57
C ILE A 160 12.73 0.53 24.08
N ILE A 161 12.19 1.68 24.51
CA ILE A 161 11.79 1.96 25.90
C ILE A 161 10.36 1.46 26.14
N SER A 162 9.45 1.84 25.25
CA SER A 162 8.05 1.46 25.31
C SER A 162 7.55 1.16 23.91
N LYS A 163 6.59 0.25 23.80
CA LYS A 163 5.95 -0.08 22.54
C LYS A 163 4.46 -0.30 22.73
N ASN A 164 3.70 0.04 21.71
CA ASN A 164 2.29 -0.30 21.61
C ASN A 164 1.98 -0.69 20.16
N GLU A 165 1.38 -1.85 19.98
CA GLU A 165 1.15 -2.45 18.67
C GLU A 165 -0.27 -2.99 18.63
N THR A 166 -0.94 -2.82 17.50
CA THR A 166 -2.22 -3.49 17.24
C THR A 166 -1.96 -4.89 16.71
N SER A 167 -2.93 -5.79 16.88
CA SER A 167 -3.08 -6.94 15.98
C SER A 167 -3.36 -6.45 14.55
N ILE A 168 -3.36 -7.37 13.59
CA ILE A 168 -3.93 -7.10 12.27
C ILE A 168 -5.44 -6.90 12.46
N LYS A 169 -5.98 -5.83 11.89
CA LYS A 169 -7.39 -5.45 11.99
C LYS A 169 -7.94 -5.06 10.64
N THR A 170 -9.23 -5.31 10.45
CA THR A 170 -9.98 -4.86 9.28
C THR A 170 -10.91 -3.74 9.69
N VAL A 171 -10.95 -2.66 8.90
CA VAL A 171 -11.96 -1.62 8.99
C VAL A 171 -12.59 -1.41 7.63
N SER A 172 -13.81 -0.91 7.63
CA SER A 172 -14.53 -0.60 6.41
C SER A 172 -14.91 0.88 6.46
N LEU A 173 -14.45 1.66 5.48
CA LEU A 173 -14.59 3.11 5.48
C LEU A 173 -15.37 3.58 4.25
N THR A 174 -16.38 4.40 4.48
CA THR A 174 -17.01 5.23 3.44
C THR A 174 -16.21 6.50 3.20
N GLU A 175 -16.68 7.31 2.26
CA GLU A 175 -16.10 8.63 1.98
C GLU A 175 -15.97 9.46 3.27
N ASN A 176 -14.76 9.99 3.51
CA ASN A 176 -14.47 10.89 4.61
C ASN A 176 -14.72 10.34 6.02
N GLU A 177 -15.06 9.05 6.12
CA GLU A 177 -15.20 8.33 7.39
C GLU A 177 -13.84 8.23 8.09
N GLN A 178 -13.87 8.42 9.41
CA GLN A 178 -12.69 8.39 10.26
C GLN A 178 -12.87 7.41 11.41
N VAL A 179 -11.85 6.59 11.64
CA VAL A 179 -11.82 5.59 12.72
C VAL A 179 -10.61 5.82 13.61
N THR A 180 -10.74 5.54 14.90
CA THR A 180 -9.60 5.45 15.82
C THR A 180 -8.90 4.11 15.63
N VAL A 181 -7.62 4.13 15.24
CA VAL A 181 -6.85 2.90 14.96
C VAL A 181 -6.03 2.44 16.16
N LEU A 182 -5.53 3.38 16.95
CA LEU A 182 -4.72 3.12 18.13
C LEU A 182 -4.91 4.26 19.12
N ASN A 183 -5.10 3.94 20.39
CA ASN A 183 -5.08 4.89 21.49
C ASN A 183 -4.27 4.25 22.62
N PHE A 184 -3.26 4.95 23.11
CA PHE A 184 -2.53 4.52 24.29
C PHE A 184 -2.75 5.50 25.44
N GLN A 185 -3.16 4.94 26.59
CA GLN A 185 -3.42 5.70 27.81
C GLN A 185 -2.13 6.10 28.54
N THR A 186 -1.01 5.42 28.26
CA THR A 186 0.28 5.67 28.91
C THR A 186 1.09 6.69 28.11
N GLU A 187 1.57 7.73 28.78
CA GLU A 187 2.43 8.76 28.20
C GLU A 187 3.72 8.15 27.65
N MET A 188 3.90 8.18 26.32
CA MET A 188 5.11 7.69 25.67
C MET A 188 6.12 8.81 25.48
N LYS A 189 7.40 8.49 25.66
CA LYS A 189 8.49 9.46 25.50
C LYS A 189 8.80 9.68 24.02
N PHE A 190 8.89 10.93 23.62
CA PHE A 190 9.26 11.30 22.26
C PHE A 190 10.80 11.28 22.08
N PRO A 191 11.30 10.98 20.87
CA PRO A 191 10.55 10.76 19.63
C PRO A 191 9.86 9.38 19.53
N LEU A 192 8.73 9.33 18.83
CA LEU A 192 7.98 8.11 18.54
C LEU A 192 8.24 7.63 17.12
N LEU A 193 8.69 6.39 16.97
CA LEU A 193 8.75 5.70 15.69
C LEU A 193 7.41 5.00 15.42
N ILE A 194 6.81 5.32 14.29
CA ILE A 194 5.57 4.73 13.80
C ILE A 194 5.92 3.73 12.69
N SER A 195 5.40 2.51 12.83
CA SER A 195 5.33 1.50 11.78
C SER A 195 3.86 1.29 11.44
N ALA A 196 3.47 1.53 10.20
CA ALA A 196 2.11 1.32 9.73
C ALA A 196 2.13 0.38 8.51
N ASN A 197 1.39 -0.72 8.60
CA ASN A 197 1.22 -1.66 7.50
C ASN A 197 -0.22 -1.56 7.00
N PHE A 198 -0.41 -1.46 5.69
CA PHE A 198 -1.73 -1.36 5.08
C PHE A 198 -1.90 -2.36 3.94
N LEU A 199 -3.09 -2.90 3.79
CA LEU A 199 -3.50 -3.68 2.63
C LEU A 199 -4.83 -3.11 2.12
N LEU A 200 -4.81 -2.61 0.89
CA LEU A 200 -5.90 -1.82 0.28
C LEU A 200 -6.73 -2.61 -0.72
N THR A 201 -6.10 -3.60 -1.36
CA THR A 201 -6.71 -4.47 -2.36
C THR A 201 -6.64 -5.91 -1.88
N THR A 202 -7.57 -6.73 -2.34
CA THR A 202 -7.55 -8.16 -2.07
C THR A 202 -6.35 -8.78 -2.82
N PRO A 203 -5.43 -9.48 -2.15
CA PRO A 203 -4.35 -10.18 -2.82
C PRO A 203 -4.91 -11.17 -3.86
N LEU A 204 -4.28 -11.22 -5.02
CA LEU A 204 -4.62 -12.24 -6.01
C LEU A 204 -4.05 -13.58 -5.54
N GLN A 205 -4.87 -14.62 -5.50
CA GLN A 205 -4.41 -15.97 -5.21
C GLN A 205 -3.62 -16.52 -6.41
N SER A 206 -2.68 -17.42 -6.17
CA SER A 206 -1.94 -18.10 -7.25
C SER A 206 -2.85 -18.88 -8.20
N ASN A 207 -4.04 -19.27 -7.72
CA ASN A 207 -5.10 -19.95 -8.48
C ASN A 207 -6.12 -18.98 -9.08
N ASP A 208 -6.04 -17.68 -8.79
CA ASP A 208 -6.71 -16.70 -9.63
C ASP A 208 -5.98 -16.83 -10.96
N GLU A 209 -6.57 -17.58 -11.88
CA GLU A 209 -6.10 -17.72 -13.25
C GLU A 209 -6.01 -16.30 -13.82
N ILE A 210 -4.84 -15.68 -13.70
CA ILE A 210 -4.52 -14.41 -14.37
C ILE A 210 -4.49 -14.64 -15.90
N MET A 211 -4.85 -15.83 -16.38
CA MET A 211 -5.86 -16.08 -17.41
C MET A 211 -6.07 -17.60 -17.64
N PRO A 212 -7.23 -18.06 -18.16
CA PRO A 212 -7.26 -19.31 -18.92
C PRO A 212 -6.20 -19.18 -20.00
N SER A 213 -5.27 -20.13 -20.05
CA SER A 213 -4.27 -20.22 -21.12
C SER A 213 -4.96 -19.89 -22.44
N ILE A 214 -4.45 -18.93 -23.21
CA ILE A 214 -4.85 -18.77 -24.61
C ILE A 214 -4.57 -20.13 -25.24
N ARG A 215 -5.61 -20.95 -25.38
CA ARG A 215 -5.51 -22.15 -26.18
C ARG A 215 -5.17 -21.62 -27.55
N HIS A 216 -3.99 -21.94 -28.06
CA HIS A 216 -3.79 -21.92 -29.49
C HIS A 216 -4.84 -22.88 -30.05
N THR A 217 -5.98 -22.36 -30.50
CA THR A 217 -6.87 -23.09 -31.39
C THR A 217 -6.15 -23.18 -32.72
N SER A 218 -5.18 -24.08 -32.78
CA SER A 218 -4.74 -24.70 -34.02
C SER A 218 -5.70 -25.84 -34.34
N GLU A 219 -6.93 -25.47 -34.64
CA GLU A 219 -7.97 -26.27 -35.27
C GLU A 219 -8.72 -25.23 -36.12
N GLY A 220 -8.64 -25.18 -37.44
CA GLY A 220 -8.65 -26.27 -38.41
C GLY A 220 -9.67 -25.82 -39.45
N TYR A 221 -9.27 -24.90 -40.34
CA TYR A 221 -10.01 -24.66 -41.58
C TYR A 221 -9.44 -25.62 -42.62
N VAL A 222 -10.11 -26.76 -42.76
CA VAL A 222 -10.15 -27.52 -44.02
C VAL A 222 -11.34 -26.99 -44.80
#